data_AF-A0A2Z5VJV9-F1
#
_entry.id   AF-A0A2Z5VJV9-F1
#
_cell.length_a   1.000
_cell.length_b   1.000
_cell.length_c   1.000
_cell.angle_alpha   90.00
_cell.angle_beta   90.00
_cell.angle_gamma   90.00
#
_symmetry.space_group_name_H-M   'P 1'
#
loop_
_entity.id
_entity.type
_entity.pdbx_description
1 polymer ?
#
loop_
_entity_poly.entity_id
_entity_poly.type
_entity_poly.pdbx_seq_one_letter_code
_entity_poly.pdbx_strand_id
1 'polypeptide(L)'
;MKVAFKLDIEKDQRVWDRCTADDLKGRNGFKRCLQFTLYRPRDLLSLLNEAFFSAFRENRETIINTDLEYAAKSISMARLEDLWKEYQKIFPSIQVITSAFRSIEPELTVYTCLKKIEASFELIEENGDPKITSEIQLLKASGILQSLYSVGFVGIRDKNTSSYSFCHDGRTPDKGFESNEKLLIHPCYWLGLNLNRNALAPEEAEEINDEYDINIISDNSAIRNKTIGQITTHLDQIPIGNEGATEFEQWCLDALRIVFASHLTDIKSHPNGNAVQRRDIIGTNGGKSDFWKRVLEDYKTRQVVFDAKNFEELGPSEYRQLQSYLTGPYGKLGFIINRDESEVLKSGKDLDWTKEMYQSHNSLIIKLPAKYISKLLQKLRNPEKHDAIDRQMGKLLTLYETSYMAIKSTQKKRRK
;
A
#
# COMPACT_ATOMS: atom_id res chain seq x y z
N MET A 1 38.22 6.34 -22.48
CA MET A 1 38.57 7.37 -23.50
C MET A 1 39.85 7.03 -24.28
N LYS A 2 41.05 6.95 -23.68
CA LYS A 2 42.30 6.62 -24.43
C LYS A 2 42.18 5.36 -25.30
N VAL A 3 41.66 4.27 -24.72
CA VAL A 3 41.43 3.01 -25.44
C VAL A 3 40.30 3.14 -26.48
N ALA A 4 39.16 3.69 -26.08
CA ALA A 4 37.96 3.81 -26.93
C ALA A 4 38.21 4.67 -28.19
N PHE A 5 38.99 5.75 -28.07
CA PHE A 5 39.32 6.66 -29.16
C PHE A 5 40.72 6.45 -29.76
N LYS A 6 41.42 5.39 -29.36
CA LYS A 6 42.80 5.10 -29.79
C LYS A 6 43.74 6.31 -29.66
N LEU A 7 43.67 7.01 -28.52
CA LEU A 7 44.47 8.21 -28.26
C LEU A 7 45.74 7.86 -27.49
N ASP A 8 46.88 8.16 -28.10
CA ASP A 8 48.21 8.05 -27.47
C ASP A 8 48.63 9.39 -26.85
N ILE A 9 47.91 9.81 -25.81
CA ILE A 9 48.15 11.07 -25.10
C ILE A 9 48.24 10.76 -23.61
N GLU A 10 49.35 11.11 -22.96
CA GLU A 10 49.54 10.86 -21.53
C GLU A 10 48.69 11.76 -20.63
N LYS A 11 48.51 13.05 -21.01
CA LYS A 11 47.80 14.03 -20.18
C LYS A 11 46.28 13.91 -20.29
N ASP A 12 45.61 13.57 -19.18
CA ASP A 12 44.17 13.33 -19.13
C ASP A 12 43.32 14.52 -19.59
N GLN A 13 43.72 15.75 -19.25
CA GLN A 13 43.02 16.95 -19.72
C GLN A 13 43.07 17.10 -21.25
N ARG A 14 44.19 16.75 -21.89
CA ARG A 14 44.30 16.78 -23.36
C ARG A 14 43.47 15.68 -24.02
N VAL A 15 43.27 14.55 -23.34
CA VAL A 15 42.36 13.49 -23.80
C VAL A 15 40.92 13.99 -23.72
N TRP A 16 40.53 14.61 -22.61
CA TRP A 16 39.20 15.18 -22.42
C TRP A 16 38.88 16.24 -23.50
N ASP A 17 39.76 17.24 -23.66
CA ASP A 17 39.56 18.34 -24.60
C ASP A 17 39.49 17.90 -26.07
N ARG A 18 40.00 16.71 -26.38
CA ARG A 18 39.94 16.11 -27.72
C ARG A 18 38.62 15.37 -27.97
N CYS A 19 37.96 14.92 -26.90
CA CYS A 19 36.70 14.19 -26.97
C CYS A 19 35.48 15.08 -26.70
N THR A 20 35.68 16.34 -26.30
CA THR A 20 34.60 17.29 -25.97
C THR A 20 34.69 18.59 -26.77
N ALA A 21 33.56 19.25 -26.95
CA ALA A 21 33.45 20.52 -27.68
C ALA A 21 33.06 21.69 -26.76
N ASP A 22 33.34 22.91 -27.24
CA ASP A 22 32.91 24.16 -26.64
C ASP A 22 33.16 24.29 -25.13
N ASP A 23 32.11 24.57 -24.36
CA ASP A 23 32.12 24.78 -22.91
C ASP A 23 32.28 23.47 -22.11
N LEU A 24 32.19 22.31 -22.76
CA LEU A 24 32.57 21.04 -22.15
C LEU A 24 34.07 20.82 -22.08
N LYS A 25 34.89 21.66 -22.76
CA LYS A 25 36.34 21.57 -22.63
C LYS A 25 36.85 22.02 -21.26
N GLY A 26 38.02 21.52 -20.91
CA GLY A 26 38.73 21.85 -19.69
C GLY A 26 38.05 21.31 -18.43
N ARG A 27 38.59 21.73 -17.29
CA ARG A 27 38.15 21.24 -15.97
C ARG A 27 36.71 21.63 -15.63
N ASN A 28 36.25 22.79 -16.09
CA ASN A 28 34.89 23.26 -15.79
C ASN A 28 33.83 22.42 -16.52
N GLY A 29 34.07 22.07 -17.79
CA GLY A 29 33.19 21.16 -18.51
C GLY A 29 33.14 19.76 -17.92
N PHE A 30 34.29 19.24 -17.45
CA PHE A 30 34.31 17.97 -16.71
C PHE A 30 33.54 18.06 -15.37
N LYS A 31 33.69 19.16 -14.62
CA LYS A 31 32.90 19.39 -13.39
C LYS A 31 31.40 19.41 -13.66
N ARG A 32 30.95 19.96 -14.79
CA ARG A 32 29.53 19.92 -15.19
C ARG A 32 29.02 18.50 -15.35
N CYS A 33 29.85 17.58 -15.85
CA CYS A 33 29.47 16.16 -15.94
C CYS A 33 29.27 15.54 -14.56
N LEU A 34 30.11 15.89 -13.57
CA LEU A 34 30.01 15.38 -12.19
C LEU A 34 28.71 15.79 -11.49
N GLN A 35 28.17 16.96 -11.81
CA GLN A 35 26.93 17.48 -11.21
C GLN A 35 25.71 16.61 -11.52
N PHE A 36 25.75 15.84 -12.61
CA PHE A 36 24.69 14.89 -12.97
C PHE A 36 24.86 13.49 -12.36
N THR A 37 25.97 13.23 -11.68
CA THR A 37 26.40 11.85 -11.34
C THR A 37 26.54 11.64 -9.84
N LEU A 38 26.03 12.55 -9.00
CA LEU A 38 26.27 12.54 -7.55
C LEU A 38 27.76 12.42 -7.20
N TYR A 39 28.64 12.88 -8.09
CA TYR A 39 30.10 12.73 -7.98
C TYR A 39 30.60 11.27 -7.86
N ARG A 40 29.79 10.29 -8.28
CA ARG A 40 30.13 8.85 -8.27
C ARG A 40 30.84 8.41 -9.56
N PRO A 41 31.97 7.69 -9.45
CA PRO A 41 32.71 7.23 -10.64
C PRO A 41 31.90 6.35 -11.59
N ARG A 42 31.06 5.44 -11.06
CA ARG A 42 30.21 4.54 -11.87
C ARG A 42 29.16 5.31 -12.67
N ASP A 43 28.56 6.32 -12.06
CA ASP A 43 27.52 7.15 -12.67
C ASP A 43 28.13 8.04 -13.75
N LEU A 44 29.33 8.57 -13.51
CA LEU A 44 30.10 9.31 -14.51
C LEU A 44 30.43 8.45 -15.74
N LEU A 45 30.86 7.20 -15.54
CA LEU A 45 31.12 6.29 -16.66
C LEU A 45 29.86 6.03 -17.48
N SER A 46 28.72 5.81 -16.81
CA SER A 46 27.44 5.56 -17.47
C SER A 46 26.98 6.79 -18.27
N LEU A 47 27.08 7.98 -17.68
CA LEU A 47 26.75 9.25 -18.32
C LEU A 47 27.59 9.51 -19.55
N LEU A 48 28.92 9.37 -19.44
CA LEU A 48 29.82 9.62 -20.56
C LEU A 48 29.63 8.59 -21.67
N ASN A 49 29.42 7.31 -21.35
CA ASN A 49 29.17 6.28 -22.37
C ASN A 49 27.90 6.60 -23.19
N GLU A 50 26.81 6.97 -22.52
CA GLU A 50 25.56 7.35 -23.19
C GLU A 50 25.71 8.65 -24.01
N ALA A 51 26.43 9.64 -23.48
CA ALA A 51 26.71 10.89 -24.20
C ALA A 51 27.56 10.65 -25.46
N PHE A 52 28.62 9.84 -25.36
CA PHE A 52 29.45 9.47 -26.51
C PHE A 52 28.67 8.63 -27.52
N PHE A 53 27.78 7.75 -27.06
CA PHE A 53 26.90 7.00 -27.94
C PHE A 53 25.91 7.90 -28.68
N SER A 54 25.33 8.90 -28.00
CA SER A 54 24.50 9.95 -28.62
C SER A 54 25.27 10.72 -29.69
N ALA A 55 26.47 11.22 -29.38
CA ALA A 55 27.31 11.92 -30.33
C ALA A 55 27.66 11.06 -31.55
N PHE A 56 27.99 9.79 -31.32
CA PHE A 56 28.30 8.83 -32.39
C PHE A 56 27.10 8.59 -33.32
N ARG A 57 25.88 8.50 -32.79
CA ARG A 57 24.65 8.36 -33.60
C ARG A 57 24.41 9.55 -34.51
N GLU A 58 24.84 10.74 -34.08
CA GLU A 58 24.80 11.99 -34.86
C GLU A 58 26.06 12.20 -35.72
N ASN A 59 26.89 11.15 -35.92
CA ASN A 59 28.15 11.18 -36.69
C ASN A 59 29.16 12.22 -36.17
N ARG A 60 29.17 12.51 -34.86
CA ARG A 60 30.14 13.40 -34.23
C ARG A 60 31.17 12.59 -33.43
N GLU A 61 32.43 13.01 -33.51
CA GLU A 61 33.54 12.44 -32.73
C GLU A 61 33.69 13.07 -31.34
N THR A 62 33.02 14.20 -31.10
CA THR A 62 33.02 14.95 -29.85
C THR A 62 31.62 15.10 -29.28
N ILE A 63 31.52 15.02 -27.94
CA ILE A 63 30.27 15.31 -27.23
C ILE A 63 30.06 16.81 -27.06
N ILE A 64 28.80 17.23 -27.20
CA ILE A 64 28.33 18.60 -26.92
C ILE A 64 27.32 18.57 -25.76
N ASN A 65 26.92 19.74 -25.26
CA ASN A 65 25.97 19.84 -24.14
C ASN A 65 24.66 19.08 -24.36
N THR A 66 24.12 19.09 -25.58
CA THR A 66 22.86 18.40 -25.86
C THR A 66 22.98 16.89 -25.70
N ASP A 67 24.14 16.29 -25.97
CA ASP A 67 24.37 14.86 -25.69
C ASP A 67 24.43 14.59 -24.19
N LEU A 68 25.08 15.48 -23.44
CA LEU A 68 25.19 15.37 -21.99
C LEU A 68 23.82 15.50 -21.33
N GLU A 69 23.02 16.47 -21.74
CA GLU A 69 21.65 16.68 -21.26
C GLU A 69 20.73 15.52 -21.64
N TYR A 70 20.83 15.02 -22.87
CA TYR A 70 20.12 13.82 -23.31
C TYR A 70 20.50 12.61 -22.45
N ALA A 71 21.79 12.35 -22.27
CA ALA A 71 22.29 11.23 -21.49
C ALA A 71 21.85 11.30 -20.02
N ALA A 72 21.97 12.47 -19.39
CA ALA A 72 21.55 12.69 -18.01
C ALA A 72 20.04 12.45 -17.84
N LYS A 73 19.22 12.95 -18.78
CA LYS A 73 17.77 12.75 -18.77
C LYS A 73 17.39 11.29 -18.99
N SER A 74 18.02 10.63 -19.98
CA SER A 74 17.83 9.22 -20.30
C SER A 74 18.13 8.33 -19.09
N ILE A 75 19.29 8.54 -18.43
CA ILE A 75 19.68 7.79 -17.24
C ILE A 75 18.72 8.05 -16.07
N SER A 76 18.32 9.30 -15.85
CA SER A 76 17.37 9.63 -14.77
C SER A 76 16.00 8.98 -14.98
N MET A 77 15.50 8.95 -16.22
CA MET A 77 14.28 8.24 -16.59
C MET A 77 14.42 6.73 -16.40
N ALA A 78 15.53 6.14 -16.85
CA ALA A 78 15.79 4.71 -16.68
C ALA A 78 15.81 4.32 -15.20
N ARG A 79 16.46 5.10 -14.33
CA ARG A 79 16.46 4.88 -12.88
C ARG A 79 15.06 4.94 -12.27
N LEU A 80 14.24 5.89 -12.71
CA LEU A 80 12.86 6.02 -12.25
C LEU A 80 12.00 4.83 -12.68
N GLU A 81 12.17 4.36 -13.93
CA GLU A 81 11.49 3.16 -14.42
C GLU A 81 11.95 1.88 -13.70
N ASP A 82 13.24 1.77 -13.41
CA ASP A 82 13.78 0.63 -12.67
C ASP A 82 13.23 0.60 -11.24
N LEU A 83 13.17 1.76 -10.57
CA LEU A 83 12.49 1.90 -9.27
C LEU A 83 11.03 1.41 -9.35
N TRP A 84 10.29 1.82 -10.39
CA TRP A 84 8.92 1.35 -10.57
C TRP A 84 8.86 -0.17 -10.77
N LYS A 85 9.66 -0.73 -11.68
CA LYS A 85 9.67 -2.17 -11.98
C LYS A 85 10.03 -3.01 -10.77
N GLU A 86 11.01 -2.57 -9.99
CA GLU A 86 11.50 -3.27 -8.81
C GLU A 86 10.45 -3.30 -7.70
N TYR A 87 9.85 -2.16 -7.40
CA TYR A 87 8.99 -2.01 -6.22
C TYR A 87 7.49 -2.13 -6.51
N GLN A 88 7.01 -2.07 -7.75
CA GLN A 88 5.57 -2.12 -8.09
C GLN A 88 4.84 -3.34 -7.52
N LYS A 89 5.52 -4.48 -7.32
CA LYS A 89 4.90 -5.66 -6.72
C LYS A 89 4.58 -5.49 -5.23
N ILE A 90 5.41 -4.74 -4.50
CA ILE A 90 5.31 -4.53 -3.05
C ILE A 90 4.77 -3.15 -2.66
N PHE A 91 4.88 -2.19 -3.58
CA PHE A 91 4.36 -0.82 -3.51
C PHE A 91 3.60 -0.49 -4.82
N PRO A 92 2.40 -1.07 -5.06
CA PRO A 92 1.65 -0.88 -6.30
C PRO A 92 1.42 0.57 -6.71
N SER A 93 1.25 1.50 -5.77
CA SER A 93 1.01 2.90 -6.08
C SER A 93 2.28 3.69 -6.43
N ILE A 94 3.48 3.08 -6.40
CA ILE A 94 4.76 3.81 -6.53
C ILE A 94 4.80 4.71 -7.76
N GLN A 95 4.37 4.23 -8.92
CA GLN A 95 4.44 4.99 -10.17
C GLN A 95 3.52 6.21 -10.14
N VAL A 96 2.28 6.04 -9.68
CA VAL A 96 1.29 7.13 -9.67
C VAL A 96 1.63 8.17 -8.60
N ILE A 97 2.10 7.72 -7.43
CA ILE A 97 2.52 8.61 -6.33
C ILE A 97 3.76 9.40 -6.74
N THR A 98 4.83 8.74 -7.21
CA THR A 98 6.07 9.44 -7.59
C THR A 98 5.86 10.40 -8.76
N SER A 99 4.96 10.06 -9.71
CA SER A 99 4.60 10.94 -10.82
C SER A 99 3.86 12.21 -10.36
N ALA A 100 3.18 12.18 -9.21
CA ALA A 100 2.56 13.38 -8.63
C ALA A 100 3.62 14.42 -8.22
N PHE A 101 4.89 14.05 -8.09
CA PHE A 101 6.01 14.96 -7.79
C PHE A 101 6.67 15.56 -9.05
N ARG A 102 6.06 15.47 -10.23
CA ARG A 102 6.60 16.16 -11.42
C ARG A 102 6.55 17.68 -11.25
N SER A 103 7.55 18.37 -11.81
CA SER A 103 7.60 19.84 -11.93
C SER A 103 7.38 20.60 -10.62
N ILE A 104 8.01 20.12 -9.55
CA ILE A 104 8.11 20.84 -8.28
C ILE A 104 9.57 21.08 -7.89
N GLU A 105 9.76 21.79 -6.79
CA GLU A 105 11.04 21.86 -6.10
C GLU A 105 11.44 20.49 -5.55
N PRO A 106 12.73 20.11 -5.65
CA PRO A 106 13.21 18.84 -5.09
C PRO A 106 13.19 18.78 -3.57
N GLU A 107 13.35 19.92 -2.91
CA GLU A 107 13.29 20.05 -1.45
C GLU A 107 11.88 20.49 -1.02
N LEU A 108 11.31 19.79 -0.04
CA LEU A 108 9.98 20.08 0.49
C LEU A 108 9.87 19.67 1.96
N THR A 109 8.89 20.23 2.69
CA THR A 109 8.61 19.76 4.06
C THR A 109 7.79 18.48 4.05
N VAL A 110 7.88 17.69 5.12
CA VAL A 110 7.01 16.53 5.37
C VAL A 110 5.53 16.91 5.20
N TYR A 111 5.09 18.03 5.77
CA TYR A 111 3.72 18.53 5.62
C TYR A 111 3.33 18.69 4.14
N THR A 112 4.17 19.34 3.34
CA THR A 112 3.92 19.59 1.92
C THR A 112 3.90 18.27 1.13
N CYS A 113 4.79 17.35 1.47
CA CYS A 113 4.85 16.02 0.87
C CYS A 113 3.57 15.23 1.13
N LEU A 114 3.11 15.18 2.39
CA LEU A 114 1.88 14.51 2.77
C LEU A 114 0.67 15.11 2.03
N LYS A 115 0.57 16.43 1.94
CA LYS A 115 -0.49 17.10 1.16
C LYS A 115 -0.47 16.73 -0.32
N LYS A 116 0.72 16.59 -0.91
CA LYS A 116 0.89 16.15 -2.31
C LYS A 116 0.40 14.71 -2.51
N ILE A 117 0.77 13.82 -1.57
CA ILE A 117 0.33 12.43 -1.57
C ILE A 117 -1.20 12.34 -1.40
N GLU A 118 -1.77 13.09 -0.45
CA GLU A 118 -3.23 13.15 -0.26
C GLU A 118 -3.95 13.61 -1.53
N ALA A 119 -3.47 14.68 -2.17
CA ALA A 119 -4.06 15.17 -3.43
C ALA A 119 -3.98 14.12 -4.56
N SER A 120 -2.96 13.27 -4.56
CA SER A 120 -2.87 12.17 -5.53
C SER A 120 -3.90 11.07 -5.31
N PHE A 121 -4.45 10.93 -4.09
CA PHE A 121 -5.47 9.91 -3.80
C PHE A 121 -6.79 10.19 -4.52
N GLU A 122 -7.19 11.47 -4.62
CA GLU A 122 -8.41 11.88 -5.33
C GLU A 122 -8.37 11.46 -6.80
N LEU A 123 -7.22 11.64 -7.46
CA LEU A 123 -7.00 11.22 -8.86
C LEU A 123 -7.03 9.69 -9.04
N ILE A 124 -6.72 8.94 -7.99
CA ILE A 124 -6.63 7.47 -8.02
C ILE A 124 -7.99 6.83 -7.71
N GLU A 125 -8.83 7.44 -6.86
CA GLU A 125 -10.12 6.87 -6.49
C GLU A 125 -11.13 6.82 -7.64
N GLU A 126 -11.00 7.70 -8.65
CA GLU A 126 -11.94 7.75 -9.78
C GLU A 126 -11.73 6.63 -10.83
N ASN A 127 -10.51 6.08 -10.98
CA ASN A 127 -10.16 5.10 -12.02
C ASN A 127 -9.05 4.09 -11.64
N GLY A 128 -8.73 3.95 -10.35
CA GLY A 128 -7.54 3.22 -9.89
C GLY A 128 -7.66 1.69 -9.86
N ASP A 129 -6.52 1.01 -10.07
CA ASP A 129 -6.38 -0.43 -9.80
C ASP A 129 -6.76 -0.74 -8.34
N PRO A 130 -7.63 -1.73 -8.07
CA PRO A 130 -8.03 -2.13 -6.72
C PRO A 130 -6.88 -2.34 -5.74
N LYS A 131 -5.70 -2.78 -6.22
CA LYS A 131 -4.50 -2.95 -5.39
C LYS A 131 -3.95 -1.62 -4.89
N ILE A 132 -3.91 -0.61 -5.77
CA ILE A 132 -3.46 0.74 -5.45
C ILE A 132 -4.43 1.39 -4.46
N THR A 133 -5.74 1.27 -4.69
CA THR A 133 -6.76 1.81 -3.76
C THR A 133 -6.65 1.16 -2.38
N SER A 134 -6.49 -0.17 -2.32
CA SER A 134 -6.34 -0.88 -1.05
C SER A 134 -5.07 -0.45 -0.29
N GLU A 135 -3.96 -0.24 -0.99
CA GLU A 135 -2.70 0.20 -0.38
C GLU A 135 -2.83 1.60 0.20
N ILE A 136 -3.36 2.54 -0.57
CA ILE A 136 -3.56 3.93 -0.14
C ILE A 136 -4.49 4.01 1.07
N GLN A 137 -5.56 3.22 1.09
CA GLN A 137 -6.48 3.18 2.21
C GLN A 137 -5.84 2.61 3.48
N LEU A 138 -4.96 1.62 3.33
CA LEU A 138 -4.25 0.97 4.44
C LEU A 138 -3.13 1.86 5.00
N LEU A 139 -2.26 2.36 4.14
CA LEU A 139 -1.05 3.08 4.53
C LEU A 139 -1.31 4.54 4.85
N LYS A 140 -2.34 5.14 4.23
CA LYS A 140 -2.58 6.60 4.25
C LYS A 140 -1.34 7.37 3.80
N ALA A 141 -1.41 8.71 3.79
CA ALA A 141 -0.30 9.52 3.30
C ALA A 141 1.01 9.29 4.07
N SER A 142 0.92 9.07 5.39
CA SER A 142 2.08 8.81 6.24
C SER A 142 2.78 7.48 5.93
N GLY A 143 2.04 6.39 5.72
CA GLY A 143 2.64 5.11 5.35
C GLY A 143 3.17 5.08 3.91
N ILE A 144 2.54 5.86 3.01
CA ILE A 144 3.06 6.06 1.65
C ILE A 144 4.37 6.85 1.70
N LEU A 145 4.47 7.90 2.52
CA LEU A 145 5.72 8.63 2.74
C LEU A 145 6.82 7.72 3.31
N GLN A 146 6.49 6.87 4.29
CA GLN A 146 7.43 5.86 4.81
C GLN A 146 7.91 4.91 3.70
N SER A 147 7.01 4.49 2.82
CA SER A 147 7.36 3.63 1.67
C SER A 147 8.25 4.35 0.67
N LEU A 148 8.02 5.64 0.39
CA LEU A 148 8.89 6.43 -0.48
C LEU A 148 10.29 6.61 0.13
N TYR A 149 10.40 6.75 1.45
CA TYR A 149 11.69 6.82 2.13
C TYR A 149 12.44 5.49 2.09
N SER A 150 11.74 4.37 2.35
CA SER A 150 12.37 3.04 2.46
C SER A 150 12.90 2.46 1.14
N VAL A 151 12.39 2.98 0.02
CA VAL A 151 12.87 2.66 -1.34
C VAL A 151 13.85 3.71 -1.88
N GLY A 152 14.17 4.73 -1.07
CA GLY A 152 15.16 5.75 -1.39
C GLY A 152 14.69 6.77 -2.42
N PHE A 153 13.38 6.94 -2.56
CA PHE A 153 12.82 7.99 -3.41
C PHE A 153 12.95 9.37 -2.74
N VAL A 154 12.75 9.45 -1.42
CA VAL A 154 12.99 10.64 -0.62
C VAL A 154 14.01 10.37 0.49
N GLY A 155 14.82 11.38 0.81
CA GLY A 155 15.73 11.39 1.95
C GLY A 155 15.28 12.42 2.98
N ILE A 156 15.71 12.25 4.23
CA ILE A 156 15.39 13.15 5.35
C ILE A 156 16.63 13.97 5.69
N ARG A 157 16.45 15.25 5.98
CA ARG A 157 17.52 16.10 6.48
C ARG A 157 17.86 15.76 7.93
N ASP A 158 19.12 15.44 8.20
CA ASP A 158 19.66 15.30 9.53
C ASP A 158 19.75 16.66 10.24
N LYS A 159 19.17 16.74 11.44
CA LYS A 159 19.08 17.97 12.25
C LYS A 159 20.44 18.47 12.73
N ASN A 160 21.43 17.60 12.84
CA ASN A 160 22.76 17.90 13.38
C ASN A 160 23.79 18.18 12.29
N THR A 161 23.73 17.46 11.17
CA THR A 161 24.78 17.53 10.12
C THR A 161 24.37 18.33 8.90
N SER A 162 23.11 18.78 8.81
CA SER A 162 22.51 19.38 7.60
C SER A 162 22.53 18.49 6.34
N SER A 163 23.01 17.26 6.45
CA SER A 163 23.04 16.28 5.37
C SER A 163 21.67 15.65 5.13
N TYR A 164 21.46 15.09 3.94
CA TYR A 164 20.30 14.26 3.63
C TYR A 164 20.70 12.78 3.65
N SER A 165 19.95 12.00 4.42
CA SER A 165 20.10 10.55 4.51
C SER A 165 18.99 9.85 3.74
N PHE A 166 19.37 8.89 2.89
CA PHE A 166 18.46 8.06 2.10
C PHE A 166 18.49 6.62 2.59
N CYS A 167 17.40 5.89 2.42
CA CYS A 167 17.28 4.49 2.79
C CYS A 167 16.92 3.65 1.56
N HIS A 168 17.68 2.58 1.29
CA HIS A 168 17.49 1.73 0.11
C HIS A 168 17.17 0.27 0.44
N ASP A 169 16.99 -0.03 1.71
CA ASP A 169 17.01 -1.40 2.22
C ASP A 169 15.68 -1.84 2.84
N GLY A 170 14.65 -1.00 2.66
CA GLY A 170 13.30 -1.26 3.15
C GLY A 170 13.09 -0.83 4.61
N ARG A 171 14.09 -0.26 5.28
CA ARG A 171 13.94 0.24 6.65
C ARG A 171 13.10 1.50 6.73
N THR A 172 12.44 1.66 7.86
CA THR A 172 11.81 2.94 8.24
C THR A 172 12.75 3.79 9.08
N PRO A 173 12.58 5.13 9.08
CA PRO A 173 13.38 5.96 9.95
C PRO A 173 13.05 5.62 11.42
N ASP A 174 14.09 5.56 12.28
CA ASP A 174 13.94 5.20 13.71
C ASP A 174 12.97 6.11 14.47
N LYS A 175 12.74 7.32 13.95
CA LYS A 175 11.75 8.29 14.44
C LYS A 175 10.74 8.58 13.33
N GLY A 176 9.45 8.66 13.70
CA GLY A 176 8.41 9.09 12.76
C GLY A 176 8.66 10.50 12.24
N PHE A 177 8.18 10.79 11.03
CA PHE A 177 8.34 12.08 10.38
C PHE A 177 7.63 13.20 11.15
N GLU A 178 8.35 14.29 11.42
CA GLU A 178 7.76 15.53 11.96
C GLU A 178 7.35 16.48 10.82
N SER A 179 6.23 17.19 10.96
CA SER A 179 5.64 17.96 9.85
C SER A 179 6.55 19.06 9.26
N ASN A 180 7.47 19.61 10.05
CA ASN A 180 8.41 20.66 9.66
C ASN A 180 9.77 20.13 9.17
N GLU A 181 10.01 18.81 9.22
CA GLU A 181 11.24 18.24 8.71
C GLU A 181 11.33 18.41 7.19
N LYS A 182 12.56 18.61 6.72
CA LYS A 182 12.87 18.77 5.30
C LYS A 182 13.16 17.41 4.68
N LEU A 183 12.59 17.21 3.50
CA LEU A 183 12.78 16.06 2.63
C LEU A 183 13.43 16.52 1.33
N LEU A 184 14.24 15.65 0.75
CA LEU A 184 14.81 15.82 -0.58
C LEU A 184 14.40 14.65 -1.46
N ILE A 185 13.78 14.91 -2.60
CA ILE A 185 13.63 13.88 -3.65
C ILE A 185 15.02 13.49 -4.12
N HIS A 186 15.30 12.20 -4.23
CA HIS A 186 16.64 11.74 -4.56
C HIS A 186 17.12 12.32 -5.92
N PRO A 187 18.33 12.91 -6.00
CA PRO A 187 18.81 13.64 -7.18
C PRO A 187 18.85 12.84 -8.47
N CYS A 188 18.97 11.52 -8.38
CA CYS A 188 18.96 10.68 -9.57
C CYS A 188 17.63 10.69 -10.34
N TYR A 189 16.53 11.18 -9.74
CA TYR A 189 15.20 11.25 -10.37
C TYR A 189 14.83 12.64 -10.90
N TRP A 190 15.61 13.68 -10.62
CA TRP A 190 15.21 15.07 -10.87
C TRP A 190 14.88 15.35 -12.34
N LEU A 191 15.75 14.90 -13.25
CA LEU A 191 15.55 15.09 -14.70
C LEU A 191 14.41 14.21 -15.24
N GLY A 192 14.26 12.99 -14.72
CA GLY A 192 13.18 12.07 -15.08
C GLY A 192 11.79 12.58 -14.67
N LEU A 193 11.71 13.25 -13.52
CA LEU A 193 10.50 13.92 -13.03
C LEU A 193 10.31 15.35 -13.55
N ASN A 194 11.30 15.88 -14.28
CA ASN A 194 11.30 17.26 -14.76
C ASN A 194 11.05 18.25 -13.62
N LEU A 195 11.82 18.13 -12.54
CA LEU A 195 11.79 19.05 -11.39
C LEU A 195 12.33 20.43 -11.77
N ASN A 196 12.09 21.43 -10.93
CA ASN A 196 12.52 22.80 -11.18
C ASN A 196 14.04 23.01 -11.09
N ARG A 197 14.76 22.01 -10.56
CA ARG A 197 16.23 21.96 -10.51
C ARG A 197 16.73 20.70 -11.20
N ASN A 198 17.79 20.86 -11.99
CA ASN A 198 18.27 19.84 -12.92
C ASN A 198 19.64 19.24 -12.53
N ALA A 199 20.33 19.84 -11.55
CA ALA A 199 21.64 19.42 -11.10
C ALA A 199 21.93 19.92 -9.67
N LEU A 200 22.79 19.19 -8.94
CA LEU A 200 23.27 19.59 -7.62
C LEU A 200 24.39 20.63 -7.71
N ALA A 201 24.44 21.52 -6.72
CA ALA A 201 25.66 22.26 -6.45
C ALA A 201 26.74 21.31 -5.88
N PRO A 202 28.04 21.58 -6.10
CA PRO A 202 29.12 20.76 -5.55
C PRO A 202 29.02 20.56 -4.04
N GLU A 203 28.67 21.62 -3.31
CA GLU A 203 28.56 21.61 -1.85
C GLU A 203 27.38 20.73 -1.38
N GLU A 204 26.26 20.77 -2.09
CA GLU A 204 25.08 19.94 -1.78
C GLU A 204 25.32 18.45 -2.05
N ALA A 205 26.21 18.13 -3.00
CA ALA A 205 26.55 16.74 -3.30
C ALA A 205 27.36 16.09 -2.16
N GLU A 206 28.18 16.86 -1.44
CA GLU A 206 28.91 16.41 -0.25
C GLU A 206 27.97 16.22 0.96
N GLU A 207 26.82 16.90 0.97
CA GLU A 207 25.79 16.81 2.00
C GLU A 207 24.81 15.64 1.79
N ILE A 208 25.00 14.77 0.79
CA ILE A 208 24.13 13.59 0.58
C ILE A 208 24.83 12.34 1.07
N ASN A 209 24.30 11.72 2.13
CA ASN A 209 24.73 10.40 2.58
C ASN A 209 23.78 9.33 2.02
N ASP A 210 24.26 8.64 1.00
CA ASP A 210 23.52 7.61 0.29
C ASP A 210 24.36 6.31 0.34
N GLU A 211 24.20 5.61 1.47
CA GLU A 211 24.87 4.35 1.80
C GLU A 211 24.18 3.19 1.06
N TYR A 212 24.85 2.64 0.04
CA TYR A 212 24.39 1.51 -0.79
C TYR A 212 24.57 0.13 -0.14
N ASP A 213 24.49 0.02 1.20
CA ASP A 213 24.46 -1.29 1.85
C ASP A 213 23.03 -1.84 1.80
N ILE A 214 22.65 -2.37 0.64
CA ILE A 214 21.38 -3.05 0.41
C ILE A 214 21.35 -4.34 1.23
N ASN A 215 20.89 -4.25 2.48
CA ASN A 215 20.39 -5.38 3.24
C ASN A 215 18.87 -5.37 3.15
N ILE A 216 18.29 -5.99 2.12
CA ILE A 216 16.82 -6.07 1.94
C ILE A 216 16.19 -6.67 3.20
N ILE A 217 15.70 -5.81 4.09
CA ILE A 217 14.94 -6.16 5.28
C ILE A 217 13.62 -5.41 5.11
N SER A 218 12.60 -6.09 4.57
CA SER A 218 11.33 -5.43 4.27
C SER A 218 10.58 -5.07 5.58
N ASP A 219 10.72 -3.84 6.07
CA ASP A 219 9.95 -3.36 7.23
C ASP A 219 8.45 -3.29 6.95
N ASN A 220 7.99 -3.28 5.69
CA ASN A 220 6.56 -3.39 5.37
C ASN A 220 5.93 -4.67 5.92
N SER A 221 6.70 -5.77 6.00
CA SER A 221 6.29 -6.99 6.68
C SER A 221 6.27 -6.82 8.20
N ALA A 222 7.24 -6.11 8.76
CA ALA A 222 7.39 -5.88 10.20
C ALA A 222 6.31 -4.94 10.75
N ILE A 223 6.02 -3.83 10.07
CA ILE A 223 4.93 -2.91 10.38
C ILE A 223 3.59 -3.63 10.28
N ARG A 224 3.35 -4.36 9.18
CA ARG A 224 2.13 -5.18 9.03
C ARG A 224 1.99 -6.18 10.16
N ASN A 225 3.07 -6.89 10.52
CA ASN A 225 3.09 -7.83 11.62
C ASN A 225 2.84 -7.16 12.97
N LYS A 226 3.39 -5.95 13.18
CA LYS A 226 3.23 -5.14 14.38
C LYS A 226 1.79 -4.63 14.51
N THR A 227 1.22 -4.01 13.47
CA THR A 227 -0.18 -3.53 13.46
C THR A 227 -1.16 -4.68 13.66
N ILE A 228 -0.98 -5.80 12.94
CA ILE A 228 -1.80 -7.00 13.14
C ILE A 228 -1.62 -7.54 14.56
N GLY A 229 -0.39 -7.54 15.08
CA GLY A 229 -0.09 -7.92 16.46
C GLY A 229 -0.84 -7.05 17.47
N GLN A 230 -0.77 -5.72 17.34
CA GLN A 230 -1.44 -4.76 18.20
C GLN A 230 -2.96 -4.95 18.20
N ILE A 231 -3.58 -5.08 17.03
CA ILE A 231 -5.03 -5.33 16.94
C ILE A 231 -5.40 -6.67 17.58
N THR A 232 -4.60 -7.71 17.37
CA THR A 232 -4.88 -9.01 17.97
C THR A 232 -4.77 -8.94 19.50
N THR A 233 -3.75 -8.27 20.04
CA THR A 233 -3.58 -8.08 21.50
C THR A 233 -4.63 -7.15 22.10
N HIS A 234 -5.09 -6.14 21.35
CA HIS A 234 -6.11 -5.22 21.82
C HIS A 234 -7.43 -5.95 22.13
N LEU A 235 -7.83 -6.94 21.32
CA LEU A 235 -9.03 -7.74 21.56
C LEU A 235 -9.08 -8.36 22.96
N ASP A 236 -7.93 -8.85 23.44
CA ASP A 236 -7.79 -9.51 24.74
C ASP A 236 -7.93 -8.52 25.91
N GLN A 237 -7.74 -7.23 25.66
CA GLN A 237 -7.85 -6.16 26.66
C GLN A 237 -9.27 -5.64 26.81
N ILE A 238 -10.14 -5.86 25.82
CA ILE A 238 -11.51 -5.33 25.81
C ILE A 238 -12.40 -6.19 26.73
N PRO A 239 -12.98 -5.62 27.81
CA PRO A 239 -13.88 -6.35 28.70
C PRO A 239 -15.09 -6.91 27.94
N ILE A 240 -15.48 -8.16 28.22
CA ILE A 240 -16.69 -8.76 27.62
C ILE A 240 -17.94 -8.10 28.24
N GLY A 241 -18.96 -7.89 27.43
CA GLY A 241 -20.24 -7.33 27.82
C GLY A 241 -20.41 -5.85 27.45
N ASN A 242 -21.40 -5.20 28.06
CA ASN A 242 -21.79 -3.83 27.70
C ASN A 242 -20.69 -2.80 27.97
N GLU A 243 -19.85 -3.02 28.99
CA GLU A 243 -18.79 -2.09 29.38
C GLU A 243 -17.77 -1.89 28.26
N GLY A 244 -17.34 -2.96 27.60
CA GLY A 244 -16.42 -2.92 26.47
C GLY A 244 -17.10 -2.83 25.09
N ALA A 245 -18.42 -2.65 25.01
CA ALA A 245 -19.15 -2.79 23.74
C ALA A 245 -18.72 -1.76 22.68
N THR A 246 -18.57 -0.49 23.07
CA THR A 246 -18.12 0.58 22.16
C THR A 246 -16.70 0.34 21.65
N GLU A 247 -15.80 -0.08 22.53
CA GLU A 247 -14.41 -0.39 22.20
C GLU A 247 -14.33 -1.63 21.30
N PHE A 248 -15.15 -2.65 21.58
CA PHE A 248 -15.28 -3.83 20.73
C PHE A 248 -15.81 -3.50 19.33
N GLU A 249 -16.78 -2.60 19.21
CA GLU A 249 -17.27 -2.15 17.91
C GLU A 249 -16.17 -1.43 17.13
N GLN A 250 -15.41 -0.54 17.77
CA GLN A 250 -14.27 0.13 17.15
C GLN A 250 -13.20 -0.88 16.72
N TRP A 251 -12.90 -1.87 17.56
CA TRP A 251 -12.00 -2.96 17.22
C TRP A 251 -12.49 -3.74 15.99
N CYS A 252 -13.79 -4.04 15.90
CA CYS A 252 -14.38 -4.70 14.75
C CYS A 252 -14.20 -3.86 13.48
N LEU A 253 -14.43 -2.55 13.55
CA LEU A 253 -14.25 -1.64 12.42
C LEU A 253 -12.82 -1.68 11.89
N ASP A 254 -11.83 -1.55 12.79
CA ASP A 254 -10.41 -1.54 12.42
C ASP A 254 -9.96 -2.90 11.88
N ALA A 255 -10.41 -4.00 12.49
CA ALA A 255 -10.13 -5.35 12.01
C ALA A 255 -10.74 -5.62 10.63
N LEU A 256 -12.00 -5.24 10.40
CA LEU A 256 -12.68 -5.41 9.11
C LEU A 256 -12.04 -4.57 8.01
N ARG A 257 -11.61 -3.34 8.33
CA ARG A 257 -10.88 -2.47 7.40
C ARG A 257 -9.61 -3.11 6.88
N ILE A 258 -8.91 -3.89 7.71
CA ILE A 258 -7.71 -4.62 7.29
C ILE A 258 -8.08 -5.92 6.56
N VAL A 259 -8.99 -6.72 7.12
CA VAL A 259 -9.36 -8.03 6.56
C VAL A 259 -9.99 -7.91 5.16
N PHE A 260 -10.82 -6.89 4.95
CA PHE A 260 -11.58 -6.70 3.73
C PHE A 260 -11.13 -5.50 2.89
N ALA A 261 -9.93 -4.94 3.14
CA ALA A 261 -9.39 -3.79 2.40
C ALA A 261 -9.44 -3.96 0.87
N SER A 262 -9.07 -5.14 0.37
CA SER A 262 -9.05 -5.45 -1.07
C SER A 262 -10.41 -5.85 -1.63
N HIS A 263 -11.44 -5.96 -0.79
CA HIS A 263 -12.70 -6.62 -1.11
C HIS A 263 -13.91 -5.67 -1.03
N LEU A 264 -13.99 -4.90 0.05
CA LEU A 264 -15.04 -3.92 0.32
C LEU A 264 -14.46 -2.51 0.25
N THR A 265 -15.34 -1.53 0.03
CA THR A 265 -15.01 -0.10 0.01
C THR A 265 -15.89 0.64 1.01
N ASP A 266 -15.49 1.85 1.45
CA ASP A 266 -16.28 2.69 2.37
C ASP A 266 -16.72 1.95 3.65
N ILE A 267 -15.81 1.21 4.30
CA ILE A 267 -16.10 0.53 5.57
C ILE A 267 -16.15 1.57 6.69
N LYS A 268 -17.34 1.78 7.26
CA LYS A 268 -17.61 2.84 8.24
C LYS A 268 -18.59 2.39 9.32
N SER A 269 -18.46 3.00 10.50
CA SER A 269 -19.43 2.83 11.59
C SER A 269 -20.63 3.76 11.42
N HIS A 270 -21.76 3.35 11.99
CA HIS A 270 -22.94 4.17 12.24
C HIS A 270 -23.42 5.05 11.07
N PRO A 271 -23.67 4.47 9.88
CA PRO A 271 -24.02 5.23 8.68
C PRO A 271 -25.33 6.03 8.80
N ASN A 272 -26.19 5.69 9.76
CA ASN A 272 -27.49 6.32 9.97
C ASN A 272 -27.53 7.27 11.19
N GLY A 273 -26.39 7.59 11.83
CA GLY A 273 -26.35 8.47 12.99
C GLY A 273 -27.31 8.08 14.12
N ASN A 274 -28.29 8.94 14.42
CA ASN A 274 -29.28 8.80 15.50
C ASN A 274 -30.58 8.07 15.11
N ALA A 275 -30.63 7.38 13.97
CA ALA A 275 -31.82 6.62 13.58
C ALA A 275 -32.12 5.46 14.57
N VAL A 276 -33.40 5.15 14.79
CA VAL A 276 -33.88 4.10 15.72
C VAL A 276 -33.27 2.73 15.40
N GLN A 277 -32.98 2.46 14.14
CA GLN A 277 -32.28 1.26 13.67
C GLN A 277 -30.84 1.61 13.28
N ARG A 278 -30.03 1.93 14.29
CA ARG A 278 -28.60 2.20 14.11
C ARG A 278 -27.89 0.90 13.75
N ARG A 279 -27.22 0.90 12.59
CA ARG A 279 -26.35 -0.18 12.15
C ARG A 279 -24.96 0.08 12.71
N ASP A 280 -24.26 -0.96 13.15
CA ASP A 280 -22.94 -0.82 13.75
C ASP A 280 -21.93 -0.48 12.66
N ILE A 281 -21.66 -1.42 11.73
CA ILE A 281 -20.67 -1.22 10.66
C ILE A 281 -21.26 -1.62 9.31
N ILE A 282 -20.96 -0.83 8.27
CA ILE A 282 -21.30 -1.18 6.88
C ILE A 282 -20.08 -1.12 5.97
N GLY A 283 -20.11 -1.88 4.87
CA GLY A 283 -19.14 -1.79 3.78
C GLY A 283 -19.79 -1.97 2.41
N THR A 284 -19.31 -1.22 1.42
CA THR A 284 -19.80 -1.27 0.04
C THR A 284 -19.14 -2.43 -0.71
N ASN A 285 -19.97 -3.36 -1.19
CA ASN A 285 -19.58 -4.51 -1.98
C ASN A 285 -19.69 -4.22 -3.49
N GLY A 286 -18.55 -4.15 -4.16
CA GLY A 286 -18.43 -4.00 -5.61
C GLY A 286 -18.20 -5.30 -6.39
N GLY A 287 -18.23 -6.47 -5.73
CA GLY A 287 -17.96 -7.75 -6.39
C GLY A 287 -16.49 -7.92 -6.83
N LYS A 288 -15.55 -7.46 -6.00
CA LYS A 288 -14.10 -7.48 -6.35
C LYS A 288 -13.45 -8.87 -6.34
N SER A 289 -14.11 -9.89 -5.78
CA SER A 289 -13.61 -11.26 -5.67
C SER A 289 -14.74 -12.29 -5.76
N ASP A 290 -14.42 -13.57 -5.90
CA ASP A 290 -15.42 -14.62 -6.15
C ASP A 290 -16.44 -14.74 -5.01
N PHE A 291 -15.99 -14.75 -3.75
CA PHE A 291 -16.94 -14.76 -2.62
C PHE A 291 -17.82 -13.50 -2.61
N TRP A 292 -17.25 -12.30 -2.78
CA TRP A 292 -18.02 -11.06 -2.72
C TRP A 292 -18.92 -10.84 -3.94
N LYS A 293 -18.58 -11.38 -5.12
CA LYS A 293 -19.47 -11.47 -6.27
C LYS A 293 -20.70 -12.29 -5.94
N ARG A 294 -20.54 -13.46 -5.32
CA ARG A 294 -21.66 -14.29 -4.87
C ARG A 294 -22.53 -13.55 -3.85
N VAL A 295 -21.92 -12.87 -2.88
CA VAL A 295 -22.68 -12.03 -1.92
C VAL A 295 -23.48 -10.93 -2.63
N LEU A 296 -22.91 -10.31 -3.66
CA LEU A 296 -23.57 -9.26 -4.45
C LEU A 296 -24.70 -9.82 -5.33
N GLU A 297 -24.45 -10.95 -6.00
CA GLU A 297 -25.32 -11.48 -7.05
C GLU A 297 -26.40 -12.40 -6.48
N ASP A 298 -26.05 -13.34 -5.60
CA ASP A 298 -26.97 -14.33 -5.04
C ASP A 298 -27.84 -13.70 -3.94
N TYR A 299 -27.24 -12.88 -3.08
CA TYR A 299 -27.90 -12.28 -1.93
C TYR A 299 -28.30 -10.81 -2.13
N LYS A 300 -27.98 -10.22 -3.28
CA LYS A 300 -28.31 -8.81 -3.62
C LYS A 300 -27.76 -7.81 -2.59
N THR A 301 -26.67 -8.15 -1.92
CA THR A 301 -26.07 -7.33 -0.86
C THR A 301 -25.00 -6.41 -1.45
N ARG A 302 -25.39 -5.17 -1.77
CA ARG A 302 -24.48 -4.07 -2.16
C ARG A 302 -23.87 -3.38 -0.95
N GLN A 303 -24.64 -3.25 0.13
CA GLN A 303 -24.19 -2.68 1.40
C GLN A 303 -24.16 -3.80 2.44
N VAL A 304 -22.98 -4.28 2.78
CA VAL A 304 -22.80 -5.38 3.72
C VAL A 304 -22.91 -4.84 5.13
N VAL A 305 -23.72 -5.49 5.96
CA VAL A 305 -23.90 -5.12 7.38
C VAL A 305 -23.08 -6.06 8.26
N PHE A 306 -22.31 -5.47 9.17
CA PHE A 306 -21.63 -6.15 10.27
C PHE A 306 -22.19 -5.58 11.58
N ASP A 307 -22.84 -6.44 12.36
CA ASP A 307 -23.47 -6.11 13.65
C ASP A 307 -22.60 -6.68 14.77
N ALA A 308 -22.04 -5.82 15.63
CA ALA A 308 -21.03 -6.18 16.61
C ALA A 308 -21.67 -6.39 17.98
N LYS A 309 -21.57 -7.60 18.52
CA LYS A 309 -22.08 -7.96 19.84
C LYS A 309 -20.94 -8.42 20.72
N ASN A 310 -20.61 -7.64 21.74
CA ASN A 310 -19.52 -7.95 22.66
C ASN A 310 -19.90 -9.03 23.69
N PHE A 311 -20.51 -10.13 23.24
CA PHE A 311 -20.96 -11.26 24.05
C PHE A 311 -20.56 -12.56 23.37
N GLU A 312 -20.33 -13.62 24.15
CA GLU A 312 -20.05 -14.96 23.60
C GLU A 312 -21.32 -15.59 23.04
N GLU A 313 -22.40 -15.59 23.83
CA GLU A 313 -23.69 -16.13 23.41
C GLU A 313 -24.54 -15.06 22.72
N LEU A 314 -25.17 -15.45 21.61
CA LEU A 314 -26.15 -14.64 20.91
C LEU A 314 -27.56 -15.11 21.26
N GLY A 315 -28.47 -14.16 21.42
CA GLY A 315 -29.87 -14.40 21.68
C GLY A 315 -30.77 -14.13 20.46
N PRO A 316 -32.08 -14.37 20.59
CA PRO A 316 -33.04 -14.13 19.51
C PRO A 316 -33.15 -12.66 19.09
N SER A 317 -32.89 -11.72 20.01
CA SER A 317 -32.96 -10.28 19.74
C SER A 317 -31.94 -9.86 18.69
N GLU A 318 -30.73 -10.40 18.76
CA GLU A 318 -29.61 -10.01 17.89
C GLU A 318 -29.87 -10.46 16.44
N TYR A 319 -30.37 -11.69 16.24
CA TYR A 319 -30.74 -12.18 14.89
C TYR A 319 -31.89 -11.36 14.29
N ARG A 320 -32.92 -11.03 15.07
CA ARG A 320 -34.05 -10.21 14.59
C ARG A 320 -33.62 -8.78 14.29
N GLN A 321 -32.76 -8.21 15.12
CA GLN A 321 -32.20 -6.88 14.91
C GLN A 321 -31.45 -6.83 13.58
N LEU A 322 -30.50 -7.75 13.34
CA LEU A 322 -29.78 -7.79 12.08
C LEU A 322 -30.71 -8.06 10.89
N GLN A 323 -31.66 -9.00 11.03
CA GLN A 323 -32.62 -9.28 9.95
C GLN A 323 -33.39 -8.03 9.53
N SER A 324 -33.76 -7.16 10.46
CA SER A 324 -34.45 -5.90 10.15
C SER A 324 -33.61 -4.95 9.29
N TYR A 325 -32.28 -5.08 9.33
CA TYR A 325 -31.36 -4.29 8.52
C TYR A 325 -31.23 -4.79 7.08
N LEU A 326 -31.53 -6.07 6.83
CA LEU A 326 -31.34 -6.75 5.55
C LEU A 326 -32.51 -6.50 4.58
N THR A 327 -32.62 -5.24 4.15
CA THR A 327 -33.62 -4.77 3.18
C THR A 327 -33.00 -3.79 2.18
N GLY A 328 -33.64 -3.60 1.03
CA GLY A 328 -33.18 -2.66 0.01
C GLY A 328 -31.74 -2.92 -0.43
N PRO A 329 -30.82 -1.93 -0.38
CA PRO A 329 -29.43 -2.08 -0.82
C PRO A 329 -28.59 -3.02 0.08
N TYR A 330 -29.07 -3.33 1.29
CA TYR A 330 -28.41 -4.25 2.22
C TYR A 330 -28.65 -5.73 1.88
N GLY A 331 -29.58 -6.00 0.96
CA GLY A 331 -29.80 -7.34 0.42
C GLY A 331 -30.28 -8.34 1.46
N LYS A 332 -29.81 -9.58 1.35
CA LYS A 332 -30.27 -10.75 2.09
C LYS A 332 -29.18 -11.44 2.89
N LEU A 333 -28.00 -10.86 2.98
CA LEU A 333 -26.89 -11.42 3.75
C LEU A 333 -26.27 -10.37 4.68
N GLY A 334 -26.04 -10.76 5.94
CA GLY A 334 -25.35 -9.95 6.94
C GLY A 334 -24.50 -10.78 7.88
N PHE A 335 -23.61 -10.11 8.62
CA PHE A 335 -22.71 -10.75 9.57
C PHE A 335 -23.00 -10.28 11.00
N ILE A 336 -23.01 -11.23 11.95
CA ILE A 336 -22.96 -10.91 13.39
C ILE A 336 -21.56 -11.26 13.89
N ILE A 337 -20.88 -10.27 14.46
CA ILE A 337 -19.57 -10.44 15.08
C ILE A 337 -19.76 -10.60 16.58
N ASN A 338 -19.23 -11.66 17.16
CA ASN A 338 -19.37 -11.96 18.58
C ASN A 338 -18.07 -12.45 19.22
N ARG A 339 -18.08 -12.69 20.54
CA ARG A 339 -16.90 -13.13 21.31
C ARG A 339 -16.72 -14.66 21.36
N ASP A 340 -17.56 -15.43 20.66
CA ASP A 340 -17.43 -16.91 20.61
C ASP A 340 -16.07 -17.35 20.07
N GLU A 341 -15.63 -18.53 20.48
CA GLU A 341 -14.35 -19.09 20.08
C GLU A 341 -14.38 -19.76 18.69
N SER A 342 -15.58 -20.09 18.20
CA SER A 342 -15.76 -20.90 17.00
C SER A 342 -16.81 -20.34 16.05
N GLU A 343 -16.45 -20.31 14.76
CA GLU A 343 -17.35 -19.98 13.65
C GLU A 343 -18.40 -21.06 13.38
N VAL A 344 -18.25 -22.25 13.98
CA VAL A 344 -19.17 -23.38 13.83
C VAL A 344 -20.46 -23.12 14.60
N LEU A 345 -21.60 -23.29 13.93
CA LEU A 345 -22.91 -23.20 14.59
C LEU A 345 -23.16 -24.46 15.43
N LYS A 346 -23.31 -24.28 16.75
CA LYS A 346 -23.70 -25.35 17.66
C LYS A 346 -25.20 -25.65 17.49
N SER A 347 -25.57 -26.94 17.58
CA SER A 347 -26.97 -27.38 17.46
C SER A 347 -27.83 -26.74 18.57
N GLY A 348 -29.03 -26.27 18.22
CA GLY A 348 -30.06 -25.80 19.15
C GLY A 348 -30.15 -24.28 19.34
N LYS A 349 -29.04 -23.55 19.47
CA LYS A 349 -29.08 -22.08 19.64
C LYS A 349 -28.91 -21.36 18.30
N ASP A 350 -27.67 -21.06 17.92
CA ASP A 350 -27.37 -20.26 16.73
C ASP A 350 -27.86 -20.91 15.42
N LEU A 351 -27.79 -22.24 15.33
CA LEU A 351 -28.20 -22.97 14.14
C LEU A 351 -29.70 -22.83 13.86
N ASP A 352 -30.52 -22.87 14.90
CA ASP A 352 -31.97 -22.84 14.77
C ASP A 352 -32.43 -21.43 14.38
N TRP A 353 -31.86 -20.39 14.99
CA TRP A 353 -32.12 -19.00 14.60
C TRP A 353 -31.62 -18.69 13.20
N THR A 354 -30.43 -19.14 12.82
CA THR A 354 -29.92 -18.95 11.46
C THR A 354 -30.85 -19.59 10.43
N LYS A 355 -31.36 -20.80 10.72
CA LYS A 355 -32.34 -21.49 9.86
C LYS A 355 -33.67 -20.76 9.80
N GLU A 356 -34.17 -20.28 10.94
CA GLU A 356 -35.42 -19.52 11.00
C GLU A 356 -35.33 -18.25 10.13
N MET A 357 -34.24 -17.50 10.25
CA MET A 357 -34.02 -16.28 9.44
C MET A 357 -33.93 -16.59 7.95
N TYR A 358 -33.25 -17.68 7.59
CA TYR A 358 -33.12 -18.10 6.20
C TYR A 358 -34.47 -18.59 5.62
N GLN A 359 -35.18 -19.46 6.32
CA GLN A 359 -36.43 -20.06 5.84
C GLN A 359 -37.60 -19.07 5.83
N SER A 360 -37.72 -18.24 6.87
CA SER A 360 -38.87 -17.36 7.05
C SER A 360 -38.70 -16.00 6.39
N HIS A 361 -37.47 -15.49 6.28
CA HIS A 361 -37.20 -14.13 5.81
C HIS A 361 -36.31 -14.08 4.56
N ASN A 362 -35.86 -15.25 4.08
CA ASN A 362 -34.87 -15.38 3.02
C ASN A 362 -33.61 -14.55 3.32
N SER A 363 -33.21 -14.49 4.60
CA SER A 363 -32.07 -13.72 5.07
C SER A 363 -31.03 -14.66 5.66
N LEU A 364 -29.82 -14.68 5.09
CA LEU A 364 -28.69 -15.44 5.59
C LEU A 364 -27.87 -14.60 6.57
N ILE A 365 -27.87 -14.99 7.83
CA ILE A 365 -27.04 -14.36 8.86
C ILE A 365 -25.84 -15.26 9.15
N ILE A 366 -24.63 -14.74 8.94
CA ILE A 366 -23.39 -15.47 9.17
C ILE A 366 -22.75 -15.00 10.47
N LYS A 367 -22.56 -15.92 11.42
CA LYS A 367 -21.77 -15.66 12.63
C LYS A 367 -20.29 -15.59 12.26
N LEU A 368 -19.64 -14.48 12.61
CA LEU A 368 -18.24 -14.19 12.34
C LEU A 368 -17.52 -13.82 13.64
N PRO A 369 -17.15 -14.79 14.48
CA PRO A 369 -16.59 -14.48 15.79
C PRO A 369 -15.27 -13.70 15.68
N ALA A 370 -15.00 -12.83 16.65
CA ALA A 370 -13.79 -12.01 16.71
C ALA A 370 -12.52 -12.87 16.64
N LYS A 371 -12.52 -14.06 17.27
CA LYS A 371 -11.42 -15.03 17.19
C LYS A 371 -11.18 -15.51 15.75
N TYR A 372 -12.23 -15.66 14.94
CA TYR A 372 -12.10 -16.00 13.52
C TYR A 372 -11.52 -14.84 12.72
N ILE A 373 -11.97 -13.61 12.98
CA ILE A 373 -11.40 -12.39 12.37
C ILE A 373 -9.91 -12.27 12.70
N SER A 374 -9.50 -12.56 13.94
CA SER A 374 -8.08 -12.62 14.33
C SER A 374 -7.30 -13.69 13.55
N LYS A 375 -7.89 -14.87 13.28
CA LYS A 375 -7.25 -15.87 12.39
C LYS A 375 -7.09 -15.34 10.96
N LEU A 376 -8.05 -14.57 10.44
CA LEU A 376 -7.96 -13.92 9.13
C LEU A 376 -6.83 -12.87 9.11
N LEU A 377 -6.78 -12.01 10.12
CA LEU A 377 -5.70 -11.03 10.32
C LEU A 377 -4.32 -11.72 10.36
N GLN A 378 -4.16 -12.81 11.11
CA GLN A 378 -2.90 -13.56 11.16
C GLN A 378 -2.47 -14.10 9.79
N LYS A 379 -3.41 -14.47 8.91
CA LYS A 379 -3.08 -14.91 7.54
C LYS A 379 -2.57 -13.76 6.66
N LEU A 380 -3.02 -12.54 6.91
CA LEU A 380 -2.58 -11.33 6.20
C LEU A 380 -1.16 -10.90 6.56
N ARG A 381 -0.56 -11.47 7.61
CA ARG A 381 0.88 -11.31 7.89
C ARG A 381 1.76 -11.75 6.72
N ASN A 382 1.28 -12.69 5.89
CA ASN A 382 1.94 -13.08 4.66
C ASN A 382 1.29 -12.37 3.45
N PRO A 383 2.00 -11.44 2.76
CA PRO A 383 1.49 -10.70 1.60
C PRO A 383 1.00 -11.57 0.44
N GLU A 384 1.56 -12.77 0.26
CA GLU A 384 1.24 -13.63 -0.89
C GLU A 384 -0.13 -14.33 -0.75
N LYS A 385 -0.84 -14.10 0.37
CA LYS A 385 -2.06 -14.83 0.73
C LYS A 385 -3.33 -13.96 0.70
N HIS A 386 -3.43 -12.93 -0.14
CA HIS A 386 -4.65 -12.13 -0.27
C HIS A 386 -5.88 -12.98 -0.65
N ASP A 387 -5.73 -13.92 -1.59
CA ASP A 387 -6.77 -14.92 -1.93
C ASP A 387 -7.11 -15.89 -0.79
N ALA A 388 -6.31 -15.94 0.28
CA ALA A 388 -6.63 -16.81 1.41
C ALA A 388 -7.88 -16.31 2.14
N ILE A 389 -8.12 -15.00 2.23
CA ILE A 389 -9.30 -14.48 2.92
C ILE A 389 -10.55 -14.84 2.13
N ASP A 390 -10.55 -14.55 0.82
CA ASP A 390 -11.67 -14.87 -0.07
C ASP A 390 -12.01 -16.36 -0.04
N ARG A 391 -10.99 -17.23 -0.14
CA ARG A 391 -11.18 -18.69 -0.04
C ARG A 391 -11.73 -19.14 1.32
N GLN A 392 -11.34 -18.49 2.43
CA GLN A 392 -11.88 -18.84 3.74
C GLN A 392 -13.35 -18.41 3.88
N MET A 393 -13.69 -17.21 3.42
CA MET A 393 -15.06 -16.73 3.41
C MET A 393 -15.95 -17.54 2.46
N GLY A 394 -15.45 -17.91 1.29
CA GLY A 394 -16.15 -18.80 0.36
C GLY A 394 -16.41 -20.19 0.96
N LYS A 395 -15.44 -20.75 1.70
CA LYS A 395 -15.64 -22.01 2.46
C LYS A 395 -16.69 -21.85 3.56
N LEU A 396 -16.68 -20.72 4.28
CA LEU A 396 -17.66 -20.43 5.32
C LEU A 396 -19.07 -20.31 4.73
N LEU A 397 -19.23 -19.57 3.63
CA LEU A 397 -20.52 -19.44 2.94
C LEU A 397 -21.03 -20.80 2.46
N THR A 398 -20.16 -21.58 1.82
CA THR A 398 -20.51 -22.94 1.37
C THR A 398 -20.93 -23.82 2.53
N LEU A 399 -20.26 -23.74 3.69
CA LEU A 399 -20.67 -24.48 4.89
C LEU A 399 -22.09 -24.12 5.33
N TYR A 400 -22.44 -22.83 5.33
CA TYR A 400 -23.79 -22.37 5.67
C TYR A 400 -24.81 -22.91 4.67
N GLU A 401 -24.57 -22.75 3.37
CA GLU A 401 -25.48 -23.18 2.31
C GLU A 401 -25.67 -24.71 2.25
N THR A 402 -24.58 -25.47 2.31
CA THR A 402 -24.61 -26.92 2.05
C THR A 402 -24.80 -27.77 3.31
N SER A 403 -24.32 -27.32 4.46
CA SER A 403 -24.31 -28.13 5.69
C SER A 403 -25.35 -27.68 6.70
N TYR A 404 -25.53 -26.37 6.85
CA TYR A 404 -26.47 -25.81 7.84
C TYR A 404 -27.87 -25.62 7.28
N MET A 405 -28.00 -25.12 6.04
CA MET A 405 -29.29 -24.89 5.40
C MET A 405 -29.84 -26.11 4.64
N ALA A 406 -29.02 -27.15 4.42
CA ALA A 406 -29.50 -28.37 3.80
C ALA A 406 -30.59 -29.06 4.65
N ILE A 407 -31.72 -29.35 4.01
CA ILE A 407 -32.79 -30.15 4.58
C ILE A 407 -32.27 -31.59 4.70
N LYS A 408 -31.76 -31.96 5.89
CA LYS A 408 -31.41 -33.35 6.15
C LYS A 408 -32.70 -34.17 6.21
N SER A 409 -32.93 -35.05 5.24
CA SER A 409 -34.02 -36.03 5.33
C SER A 409 -33.74 -36.95 6.52
N THR A 410 -34.64 -36.99 7.50
CA THR A 410 -34.54 -37.90 8.64
C THR A 410 -34.93 -39.31 8.19
N GLN A 411 -34.08 -40.00 7.43
CA GLN A 411 -34.23 -41.46 7.30
C GLN A 411 -33.83 -42.08 8.65
N LYS A 412 -34.84 -42.37 9.48
CA LYS A 412 -34.70 -43.25 10.64
C LYS A 412 -34.00 -44.53 10.16
N LYS A 413 -32.75 -44.73 10.57
CA LYS A 413 -32.10 -46.04 10.48
C LYS A 413 -33.03 -47.04 11.17
N ARG A 414 -33.67 -47.92 10.40
CA ARG A 414 -34.29 -49.13 10.92
C ARG A 414 -33.19 -49.89 11.66
N ARG A 415 -33.31 -49.94 12.99
CA ARG A 415 -32.51 -50.85 13.82
C ARG A 415 -32.76 -52.26 13.28
N LYS A 416 -31.68 -52.94 12.87
CA LYS A 416 -31.69 -54.40 12.71
C LYS A 416 -31.55 -55.03 14.08
#